data_AF-A0A2D7X0E4-F1
#
_entry.id   AF-A0A2D7X0E4-F1
#
_cell.length_a   1.000
_cell.length_b   1.000
_cell.length_c   1.000
_cell.angle_alpha   90.00
_cell.angle_beta   90.00
_cell.angle_gamma   90.00
#
_symmetry.space_group_name_H-M   'P 1'
#
loop_
_entity.id
_entity.type
_entity.pdbx_description
1 polymer ?
#
loop_
_entity_poly.entity_id
_entity_poly.type
_entity_poly.pdbx_seq_one_letter_code
_entity_poly.pdbx_strand_id
1 'polypeptide(L)'
;MRGITPQKKAESQEKYTKIFEQWKFNDNTLLELATEYDLTKQRIWQIITRCKLGDGDYYVGVQVARNKWNELNKTYDDFEEISTKYNAWLKSKGVKTSINNQSVVPHSGWDWKY
;
A
#
# COMPACT_ATOMS: atom_id res chain seq x y z
N MET A 1 0.43 2.71 21.22
CA MET A 1 -0.37 2.01 20.18
C MET A 1 -0.52 0.56 20.61
N ARG A 2 -1.74 0.02 20.73
CA ARG A 2 -1.93 -1.43 20.93
C ARG A 2 -1.50 -2.10 19.63
N GLY A 3 -0.34 -2.78 19.65
CA GLY A 3 0.12 -3.56 18.52
C GLY A 3 -0.88 -4.66 18.18
N ILE A 4 -1.06 -4.94 16.90
CA ILE A 4 -1.77 -6.13 16.45
C ILE A 4 -1.08 -7.35 17.07
N THR A 5 -1.85 -8.27 17.65
CA THR A 5 -1.28 -9.51 18.21
C THR A 5 -0.62 -10.32 17.09
N PRO A 6 0.43 -11.12 17.39
CA PRO A 6 1.09 -11.95 16.37
C PRO A 6 0.12 -12.84 15.58
N GLN A 7 -0.92 -13.36 16.24
CA GLN A 7 -1.99 -14.16 15.63
C GLN A 7 -2.78 -13.36 14.59
N LYS A 8 -3.29 -12.18 14.95
CA LYS A 8 -4.02 -11.31 14.02
C LYS A 8 -3.14 -10.82 12.87
N LYS A 9 -1.83 -10.69 13.10
CA LYS A 9 -0.86 -10.36 12.06
C LYS A 9 -0.73 -11.50 11.05
N ALA A 10 -0.65 -12.74 11.51
CA ALA A 10 -0.58 -13.92 10.65
C ALA A 10 -1.89 -14.13 9.85
N GLU A 11 -3.05 -14.01 10.50
CA GLU A 11 -4.37 -14.07 9.83
C GLU A 11 -4.50 -13.00 8.73
N SER A 12 -4.05 -11.78 9.03
CA SER A 12 -4.05 -10.68 8.06
C SER A 12 -3.09 -10.96 6.91
N GLN A 13 -1.90 -11.50 7.19
CA GLN A 13 -0.93 -11.86 6.15
C GLN A 13 -1.52 -12.90 5.20
N GLU A 14 -2.15 -13.95 5.72
CA GLU A 14 -2.78 -14.97 4.89
C GLU A 14 -3.89 -14.38 4.00
N LYS A 15 -4.78 -13.55 4.57
CA LYS A 15 -5.81 -12.84 3.80
C LYS A 15 -5.20 -11.97 2.68
N TYR A 16 -4.14 -11.24 2.99
CA TYR A 16 -3.50 -10.31 2.05
C TYR A 16 -2.73 -11.02 0.95
N THR A 17 -2.11 -12.17 1.25
CA THR A 17 -1.49 -13.03 0.23
C THR A 17 -2.54 -13.54 -0.75
N LYS A 18 -3.69 -14.05 -0.27
CA LYS A 18 -4.78 -14.52 -1.14
C LYS A 18 -5.31 -13.43 -2.08
N ILE A 19 -5.56 -12.23 -1.54
CA ILE A 19 -5.97 -11.06 -2.33
C ILE A 19 -4.94 -10.75 -3.43
N PHE A 20 -3.66 -10.76 -3.09
CA PHE A 20 -2.59 -10.45 -4.04
C PHE A 20 -2.45 -11.51 -5.13
N GLU A 21 -2.58 -12.79 -4.79
CA GLU A 21 -2.55 -13.89 -5.75
C GLU A 21 -3.74 -13.84 -6.71
N GLN A 22 -4.96 -13.67 -6.21
CA GLN A 22 -6.13 -13.51 -7.07
C GLN A 22 -5.99 -12.31 -8.01
N TRP A 23 -5.55 -11.16 -7.49
CA TRP A 23 -5.26 -10.01 -8.34
C TRP A 23 -4.22 -10.30 -9.43
N LYS A 24 -3.18 -11.07 -9.08
CA LYS A 24 -2.06 -11.38 -9.98
C LYS A 24 -2.44 -12.40 -11.06
N PHE A 25 -3.33 -13.34 -10.77
CA PHE A 25 -3.59 -14.50 -11.63
C PHE A 25 -5.00 -14.55 -12.25
N ASN A 26 -6.00 -13.87 -11.69
CA ASN A 26 -7.41 -14.07 -12.05
C ASN A 26 -8.06 -12.87 -12.75
N ASP A 27 -7.28 -11.93 -13.30
CA ASP A 27 -7.76 -10.69 -13.97
C ASP A 27 -8.79 -9.87 -13.15
N ASN A 28 -8.91 -10.12 -11.84
CA ASN A 28 -9.87 -9.45 -10.99
C ASN A 28 -9.56 -7.95 -10.89
N THR A 29 -10.61 -7.15 -11.03
CA THR A 29 -10.55 -5.72 -10.77
C THR A 29 -10.44 -5.44 -9.26
N LEU A 30 -9.93 -4.25 -8.91
CA LEU A 30 -9.88 -3.80 -7.52
C LEU A 30 -11.27 -3.69 -6.87
N LEU A 31 -12.32 -3.51 -7.68
CA LEU A 31 -13.70 -3.41 -7.19
C LEU A 31 -14.26 -4.79 -6.84
N GLU A 32 -14.04 -5.79 -7.69
CA GLU A 32 -14.47 -7.17 -7.43
C GLU A 32 -13.82 -7.72 -6.16
N LEU A 33 -12.50 -7.53 -6.02
CA LEU A 33 -11.77 -7.93 -4.80
C LEU A 33 -12.24 -7.15 -3.56
N ALA A 34 -12.61 -5.88 -3.72
CA ALA A 34 -13.16 -5.07 -2.63
C ALA A 34 -14.50 -5.65 -2.14
N THR A 35 -15.38 -6.02 -3.07
CA THR A 35 -16.66 -6.66 -2.77
C THR A 35 -16.49 -8.06 -2.17
N GLU A 36 -15.61 -8.89 -2.73
CA GLU A 36 -15.38 -10.27 -2.26
C GLU A 36 -14.85 -10.33 -0.82
N TYR A 37 -13.94 -9.43 -0.46
CA TYR A 37 -13.27 -9.45 0.85
C TYR A 37 -13.86 -8.51 1.89
N ASP A 38 -14.96 -7.84 1.57
CA ASP A 38 -15.58 -6.78 2.37
C ASP A 38 -14.56 -5.70 2.78
N LEU A 39 -13.88 -5.13 1.77
CA LEU A 39 -12.86 -4.11 1.92
C LEU A 39 -13.12 -2.95 0.97
N THR A 40 -12.56 -1.78 1.26
CA THR A 40 -12.63 -0.67 0.31
C THR A 40 -11.65 -0.89 -0.86
N LYS A 41 -11.98 -0.35 -2.04
CA LYS A 41 -11.08 -0.33 -3.21
C LYS A 41 -9.70 0.24 -2.86
N GLN A 42 -9.66 1.27 -2.02
CA GLN A 42 -8.43 1.86 -1.52
C GLN A 42 -7.61 0.86 -0.69
N ARG A 43 -8.26 0.09 0.18
CA ARG A 43 -7.59 -0.91 1.00
C ARG A 43 -7.03 -2.06 0.17
N ILE A 44 -7.77 -2.53 -0.85
CA ILE A 44 -7.27 -3.52 -1.80
C ILE A 44 -6.04 -3.00 -2.55
N TRP A 45 -6.09 -1.77 -3.06
CA TRP A 45 -4.95 -1.14 -3.73
C TRP A 45 -3.72 -1.04 -2.81
N GLN A 46 -3.90 -0.69 -1.53
CA GLN A 46 -2.81 -0.70 -0.56
C GLN A 46 -2.22 -2.10 -0.38
N ILE A 47 -3.06 -3.12 -0.18
CA ILE A 47 -2.62 -4.51 0.00
C ILE A 47 -1.76 -4.94 -1.18
N ILE A 48 -2.27 -4.82 -2.40
CA ILE A 48 -1.55 -5.17 -3.63
C ILE A 48 -0.24 -4.41 -3.74
N THR A 49 -0.27 -3.09 -3.48
CA THR A 49 0.93 -2.25 -3.55
C THR A 49 1.99 -2.69 -2.55
N ARG A 50 1.61 -2.99 -1.30
CA ARG A 50 2.55 -3.45 -0.27
C ARG A 50 3.07 -4.84 -0.62
N CYS A 51 2.22 -5.80 -0.99
CA CYS A 51 2.67 -7.11 -1.42
C CYS A 51 3.63 -7.03 -2.62
N LYS A 52 3.37 -6.14 -3.58
CA LYS A 52 4.30 -5.92 -4.72
C LYS A 52 5.65 -5.35 -4.31
N LEU A 53 5.70 -4.51 -3.28
CA LEU A 53 6.94 -3.93 -2.76
C LEU A 53 7.72 -4.90 -1.85
N GLY A 54 7.04 -5.88 -1.26
CA GLY A 54 7.62 -6.87 -0.36
C GLY A 54 7.66 -8.28 -0.95
N ASP A 55 7.64 -8.43 -2.27
CA ASP A 55 7.71 -9.72 -2.97
C ASP A 55 6.69 -10.77 -2.48
N GLY A 56 5.46 -10.32 -2.19
CA GLY A 56 4.36 -11.13 -1.68
C GLY A 56 4.12 -10.99 -0.17
N ASP A 57 5.08 -10.45 0.58
CA ASP A 57 4.93 -10.16 2.02
C ASP A 57 4.43 -8.72 2.23
N TYR A 58 3.24 -8.59 2.82
CA TYR A 58 2.60 -7.31 3.05
C TYR A 58 3.40 -6.46 4.05
N TYR A 59 3.88 -7.06 5.14
CA TYR A 59 4.55 -6.33 6.22
C TYR A 59 5.97 -5.90 5.84
N VAL A 60 6.67 -6.71 5.06
CA VAL A 60 7.94 -6.30 4.41
C VAL A 60 7.67 -5.12 3.48
N GLY A 61 6.63 -5.21 2.65
CA GLY A 61 6.22 -4.12 1.76
C GLY A 61 5.87 -2.82 2.49
N VAL A 62 5.23 -2.91 3.66
CA VAL A 62 4.98 -1.76 4.55
C VAL A 62 6.28 -1.13 5.01
N GLN A 63 7.28 -1.92 5.41
CA GLN A 63 8.58 -1.38 5.81
C GLN A 63 9.30 -0.69 4.65
N VAL A 64 9.35 -1.33 3.47
CA VAL A 64 9.96 -0.75 2.25
C VAL A 64 9.31 0.61 1.92
N ALA A 65 7.99 0.64 1.91
CA ALA A 65 7.22 1.85 1.67
C ALA A 65 7.48 2.97 2.67
N ARG A 66 7.52 2.63 3.97
CA ARG A 66 7.74 3.59 5.05
C ARG A 66 9.16 4.14 5.03
N ASN A 67 10.14 3.27 4.78
CA ASN A 67 11.54 3.68 4.66
C ASN A 67 11.71 4.66 3.51
N LYS A 68 11.10 4.40 2.35
CA LYS A 68 11.17 5.33 1.23
C LYS A 68 10.49 6.66 1.51
N TRP A 69 9.34 6.64 2.18
CA TRP A 69 8.67 7.87 2.61
C TRP A 69 9.57 8.69 3.54
N ASN A 70 10.14 8.05 4.57
CA ASN A 70 11.04 8.69 5.52
C ASN A 70 12.31 9.25 4.86
N GLU A 71 12.86 8.56 3.85
CA GLU A 71 14.00 9.05 3.05
C GLU A 71 13.65 10.36 2.33
N LEU A 72 12.50 10.39 1.65
CA LEU A 72 12.02 11.58 0.94
C LEU A 72 11.73 12.73 1.92
N ASN A 73 11.06 12.44 3.04
CA ASN A 73 10.73 13.43 4.06
C ASN A 73 11.95 13.99 4.81
N LYS A 74 13.12 13.36 4.70
CA LYS A 74 14.39 13.91 5.21
C LYS A 74 15.14 14.75 4.16
N THR A 75 14.77 14.58 2.89
CA THR A 75 15.46 15.19 1.74
C THR A 75 14.73 16.43 1.25
N TYR A 76 13.41 16.44 1.37
CA TYR A 76 12.52 17.49 0.89
C TYR A 76 11.68 18.02 2.04
N ASP A 77 11.44 19.33 2.05
CA ASP A 77 10.60 19.99 3.04
C ASP A 77 9.17 20.20 2.54
N ASP A 78 8.97 20.20 1.22
CA ASP A 78 7.66 20.38 0.60
C ASP A 78 6.90 19.06 0.44
N PHE A 79 5.68 19.03 0.93
CA PHE A 79 4.83 17.83 0.94
C PHE A 79 4.39 17.42 -0.47
N GLU A 80 4.10 18.38 -1.36
CA GLU A 80 3.70 18.07 -2.73
C GLU A 80 4.86 17.45 -3.51
N GLU A 81 6.08 17.95 -3.29
CA GLU A 81 7.30 17.39 -3.86
C GLU A 81 7.57 15.97 -3.33
N ILE A 82 7.47 15.74 -2.02
CA ILE A 82 7.60 14.40 -1.42
C ILE A 82 6.60 13.43 -2.05
N SER A 83 5.33 13.84 -2.13
CA SER A 83 4.24 13.03 -2.68
C SER A 83 4.45 12.71 -4.16
N THR A 84 4.89 13.69 -4.94
CA THR A 84 5.21 13.52 -6.36
C THR A 84 6.34 12.53 -6.56
N LYS A 85 7.43 12.65 -5.79
CA LYS A 85 8.57 11.73 -5.88
C LYS A 85 8.23 10.33 -5.37
N TYR A 86 7.40 10.22 -4.34
CA TYR A 86 6.93 8.93 -3.85
C TYR A 86 6.09 8.22 -4.91
N ASN A 87 5.17 8.94 -5.57
CA ASN A 87 4.39 8.40 -6.68
C ASN A 87 5.26 8.01 -7.89
N ALA A 88 6.28 8.80 -8.22
CA ALA A 88 7.24 8.46 -9.27
C ALA A 88 8.02 7.17 -8.94
N TRP A 89 8.43 7.00 -7.68
CA TRP A 89 9.07 5.78 -7.20
C TRP A 89 8.12 4.57 -7.24
N LEU A 90 6.85 4.73 -6.84
CA LEU A 90 5.86 3.67 -6.98
C LEU A 90 5.70 3.24 -8.45
N LYS A 91 5.63 4.20 -9.38
CA LYS A 91 5.58 3.91 -10.82
C LYS A 91 6.81 3.15 -11.31
N SER A 92 8.02 3.48 -10.83
CA SER A 92 9.24 2.75 -11.19
C SER A 92 9.27 1.31 -10.64
N LYS A 93 8.50 1.03 -9.58
CA LYS A 93 8.22 -0.33 -9.09
C LYS A 93 7.04 -1.02 -9.80
N GLY A 94 6.55 -0.42 -10.89
CA GLY A 94 5.42 -0.93 -11.67
C GLY A 94 4.07 -0.85 -10.94
N VAL A 95 3.95 -0.03 -9.89
CA VAL A 95 2.67 0.22 -9.23
C VAL A 95 1.92 1.32 -9.99
N LYS A 96 0.72 1.00 -10.48
CA LYS A 96 -0.15 1.98 -11.14
C LYS A 96 -0.75 2.92 -10.08
N THR A 97 -0.42 4.21 -10.17
CA THR A 97 -1.06 5.28 -9.39
C THR A 97 -2.17 5.89 -10.25
N SER A 98 -3.42 5.94 -9.77
CA SER A 98 -4.49 6.68 -10.46
C SER A 98 -4.21 8.18 -10.44
N ILE A 99 -4.46 8.85 -11.57
CA ILE A 99 -4.27 10.31 -11.74
C ILE A 99 -5.09 11.10 -10.70
N ASN A 100 -6.27 10.62 -10.31
CA ASN A 100 -7.12 11.25 -9.29
C ASN A 100 -6.74 10.96 -7.83
N ASN A 101 -5.73 10.13 -7.55
CA ASN A 101 -5.21 9.97 -6.17
C ASN A 101 -4.22 11.08 -5.81
N GLN A 102 -3.96 12.05 -6.69
CA GLN A 102 -3.06 13.17 -6.41
C GLN A 102 -3.54 14.03 -5.23
N SER A 103 -4.84 14.06 -4.91
CA SER A 103 -5.37 14.76 -3.73
C SER A 103 -5.37 13.94 -2.44
N VAL A 104 -5.16 12.62 -2.52
CA VAL A 104 -5.14 11.72 -1.36
C VAL A 104 -3.95 10.79 -1.51
N VAL A 105 -2.82 11.22 -0.95
CA VAL A 105 -1.56 10.46 -0.97
C VAL A 105 -1.81 9.00 -0.61
N PRO A 106 -1.20 8.03 -1.31
CA PRO A 106 -1.16 6.64 -0.88
C PRO A 106 -0.83 6.54 0.61
N HIS A 107 -1.84 6.25 1.43
CA HIS A 107 -1.70 6.22 2.89
C HIS A 107 -0.42 5.46 3.26
N SER A 108 0.56 6.21 3.76
CA SER A 108 1.90 5.74 4.13
C SER A 108 1.87 4.82 5.37
N GLY A 109 0.68 4.50 5.88
CA GLY A 109 0.47 3.85 7.16
C GLY A 109 0.49 4.82 8.34
N TRP A 110 0.59 6.13 8.09
CA TRP A 110 0.42 7.17 9.09
C TRP A 110 -1.03 7.66 9.08
N ASP A 111 -1.71 7.55 10.22
CA ASP A 111 -2.86 8.40 10.53
C ASP A 111 -2.31 9.81 10.73
N TRP A 112 -2.61 10.71 9.79
CA TRP A 112 -2.25 12.11 9.88
C TRP A 112 -3.19 12.74 10.92
N LYS A 113 -2.79 12.69 12.20
CA LYS A 113 -3.31 13.63 13.19
C LYS A 113 -2.59 14.95 12.96
N TYR A 114 -3.32 15.93 12.43
CA TYR A 114 -3.01 17.34 12.63
C TYR A 114 -2.94 17.64 14.13
#